data_AF-A0A126V1N0-F1
#
_entry.id   AF-A0A126V1N0-F1
#
_cell.length_a   1.000
_cell.length_b   1.000
_cell.length_c   1.000
_cell.angle_alpha   90.00
_cell.angle_beta   90.00
_cell.angle_gamma   90.00
#
_symmetry.space_group_name_H-M   'P 1'
#
loop_
_entity.id
_entity.type
_entity.pdbx_description
1 polymer ?
#
loop_
_entity_poly.entity_id
_entity_poly.type
_entity_poly.pdbx_seq_one_letter_code
_entity_poly.pdbx_strand_id
1 'polypeptide(L)'
;MLKYMIFMPITLLNYVSRSLISFLIVGIVVVHEIPGKVAKARNHPQLDAIKISSYLGLLVFPLWILALIRAHFRPWTVSGLEGIIPKVLRWNRNSPRQRPLHHTTQSGRQKMEFLVTIAYLFLIRLFFFDFKWLKFNLVWGLLCSGLHTSAALVEVAFIGQLTPYSDSAFVQRYAVQIGPQFCGTVTEVHVKQDDIVKLGGPLFSLEKDTFQAMVDESQARLVLAKQNIKIM
;
A
#
# COMPACT_ATOMS: atom_id res chain seq x y z
N MET A 1 22.62 -66.27 -30.46
CA MET A 1 23.32 -65.92 -29.20
C MET A 1 23.65 -64.43 -29.07
N LEU A 2 24.11 -63.74 -30.13
CA LEU A 2 24.51 -62.32 -30.08
C LEU A 2 23.40 -61.33 -29.63
N LYS A 3 22.13 -61.64 -29.91
CA LYS A 3 20.98 -60.77 -29.58
C LYS A 3 20.71 -60.66 -28.08
N TYR A 4 20.98 -61.70 -27.30
CA TYR A 4 20.81 -61.69 -25.84
C TYR A 4 21.97 -60.99 -25.12
N MET A 5 23.17 -61.04 -25.70
CA MET A 5 24.39 -60.44 -25.13
C MET A 5 24.41 -58.90 -25.25
N ILE A 6 23.73 -58.35 -26.27
CA ILE A 6 23.56 -56.90 -26.45
C ILE A 6 22.30 -56.39 -25.69
N PHE A 7 21.28 -57.24 -25.51
CA PHE A 7 20.03 -56.84 -24.85
C PHE A 7 20.17 -56.72 -23.32
N MET A 8 20.97 -57.59 -22.68
CA MET A 8 21.22 -57.58 -21.23
C MET A 8 21.90 -56.30 -20.70
N PRO A 9 22.91 -55.69 -21.36
CA PRO A 9 23.50 -54.42 -20.91
C PRO A 9 22.57 -53.22 -21.13
N ILE A 10 21.73 -53.23 -22.17
CA ILE A 10 20.77 -52.15 -22.43
C ILE A 10 19.65 -52.13 -21.38
N THR A 11 19.15 -53.31 -20.99
CA THR A 11 18.16 -53.41 -19.90
C THR A 11 18.74 -53.00 -18.55
N LEU A 12 19.98 -53.41 -18.25
CA LEU A 12 20.70 -52.97 -17.04
C LEU A 12 20.87 -51.44 -17.01
N LEU A 13 21.31 -50.84 -18.12
CA LEU A 13 21.46 -49.38 -18.24
C LEU A 13 20.12 -48.64 -18.06
N ASN A 14 19.02 -49.19 -18.56
CA ASN A 14 17.68 -48.64 -18.39
C ASN A 14 17.17 -48.74 -16.93
N TYR A 15 17.51 -49.81 -16.20
CA TYR A 15 17.19 -49.93 -14.78
C TYR A 15 18.00 -48.94 -13.94
N VAL A 16 19.30 -48.82 -14.23
CA VAL A 16 20.19 -47.86 -13.55
C VAL A 16 19.73 -46.43 -13.83
N SER A 17 19.39 -46.08 -15.07
CA SER A 17 18.91 -44.73 -15.40
C SER A 17 17.58 -44.41 -14.71
N ARG A 18 16.62 -45.35 -14.68
CA ARG A 18 15.34 -45.19 -13.98
C ARG A 18 15.51 -45.02 -12.47
N SER A 19 16.46 -45.74 -11.86
CA SER A 19 16.81 -45.58 -10.45
C SER A 19 17.46 -44.24 -10.15
N LEU A 20 18.28 -43.72 -11.07
CA LEU A 20 18.89 -42.40 -10.93
C LEU A 20 17.85 -41.29 -11.04
N ILE A 21 16.90 -41.43 -11.98
CA ILE A 21 15.80 -40.49 -12.19
C ILE A 21 14.85 -40.51 -10.99
N SER A 22 14.51 -41.67 -10.43
CA SER A 22 13.64 -41.74 -9.25
C SER A 22 14.30 -41.10 -8.02
N PHE A 23 15.61 -41.31 -7.82
CA PHE A 23 16.37 -40.66 -6.76
C PHE A 23 16.38 -39.13 -6.92
N LEU A 24 16.57 -38.64 -8.15
CA LEU A 24 16.50 -37.22 -8.47
C LEU A 24 15.11 -36.64 -8.14
N ILE A 25 14.03 -37.32 -8.54
CA ILE A 25 12.65 -36.89 -8.27
C ILE A 25 12.38 -36.81 -6.77
N VAL A 26 12.79 -37.83 -6.01
CA VAL A 26 12.65 -37.84 -4.54
C VAL A 26 13.44 -36.68 -3.93
N GLY A 27 14.67 -36.43 -4.39
CA GLY A 27 15.47 -35.29 -3.95
C GLY A 27 14.77 -33.95 -4.19
N ILE A 28 14.17 -33.76 -5.37
CA ILE A 28 13.43 -32.56 -5.72
C ILE A 28 12.21 -32.37 -4.81
N VAL A 29 11.43 -33.42 -4.57
CA VAL A 29 10.26 -33.37 -3.67
C VAL A 29 10.68 -32.98 -2.26
N VAL A 30 11.73 -33.59 -1.73
CA VAL A 30 12.25 -33.29 -0.39
C VAL A 30 12.67 -31.82 -0.26
N VAL A 31 13.35 -31.26 -1.27
CA VAL A 31 13.73 -29.83 -1.31
C VAL A 31 12.50 -28.93 -1.34
N HIS A 32 11.46 -29.32 -2.07
CA HIS A 32 10.21 -28.56 -2.18
C HIS A 32 9.33 -28.65 -0.92
N GLU A 33 9.64 -29.52 0.05
CA GLU A 33 8.93 -29.54 1.34
C GLU A 33 9.56 -28.61 2.41
N ILE A 34 10.79 -28.14 2.16
CA ILE A 34 11.55 -27.32 3.12
C ILE A 34 10.76 -26.08 3.59
N PRO A 35 10.16 -25.25 2.71
CA PRO A 35 9.40 -24.06 3.13
C PRO A 35 8.25 -24.38 4.08
N GLY A 36 7.48 -25.44 3.79
CA GLY A 36 6.37 -25.90 4.62
C GLY A 36 6.82 -26.40 6.00
N LYS A 37 7.95 -27.13 6.06
CA LYS A 37 8.55 -27.59 7.32
C LYS A 37 9.02 -26.43 8.18
N VAL A 38 9.66 -25.42 7.58
CA VAL A 38 10.10 -24.20 8.27
C VAL A 38 8.91 -23.41 8.83
N ALA A 39 7.83 -23.27 8.07
CA ALA A 39 6.61 -22.59 8.53
C ALA A 39 5.92 -23.33 9.69
N LYS A 40 5.92 -24.68 9.67
CA LYS A 40 5.37 -25.51 10.75
C LYS A 40 6.18 -25.35 12.03
N ALA A 41 7.51 -25.45 11.94
CA ALA A 41 8.41 -25.29 13.08
C ALA A 41 8.27 -23.90 13.75
N ARG A 42 7.82 -22.90 13.00
CA ARG A 42 7.60 -21.54 13.49
C ARG A 42 6.17 -21.25 13.91
N ASN A 43 5.21 -22.19 13.88
CA ASN A 43 3.80 -21.89 14.17
C ASN A 43 3.26 -20.71 13.33
N HIS A 44 3.46 -20.73 12.01
CA HIS A 44 3.01 -19.68 11.11
C HIS A 44 1.47 -19.76 10.89
N PRO A 45 0.72 -18.64 10.93
CA PRO A 45 -0.75 -18.64 10.83
C PRO A 45 -1.28 -19.16 9.48
N GLN A 46 -0.52 -18.97 8.41
CA GLN A 46 -0.88 -19.40 7.04
C GLN A 46 -0.13 -20.68 6.61
N LEU A 47 0.00 -21.64 7.52
CA LEU A 47 0.77 -22.86 7.29
C LEU A 47 0.35 -23.60 6.00
N ASP A 48 -0.95 -23.79 5.80
CA ASP A 48 -1.43 -24.61 4.69
C ASP A 48 -1.27 -23.90 3.34
N ALA A 49 -1.38 -22.57 3.31
CA ALA A 49 -1.08 -21.79 2.11
C ALA A 49 0.40 -21.90 1.71
N ILE A 50 1.31 -21.87 2.69
CA ILE A 50 2.75 -22.01 2.44
C ILE A 50 3.09 -23.41 1.94
N LYS A 51 2.48 -24.46 2.52
CA LYS A 51 2.64 -25.83 2.02
C LYS A 51 2.21 -25.95 0.56
N ILE A 52 1.02 -25.44 0.22
CA ILE A 52 0.49 -25.50 -1.14
C ILE A 52 1.40 -24.72 -2.10
N SER A 53 1.81 -23.49 -1.75
CA SER A 53 2.71 -22.69 -2.59
C SER A 53 4.07 -23.35 -2.80
N SER A 54 4.55 -24.09 -1.79
CA SER A 54 5.81 -24.84 -1.84
C SER A 54 5.78 -25.95 -2.90
N TYR A 55 4.68 -26.71 -2.97
CA TYR A 55 4.48 -27.73 -4.01
C TYR A 55 4.14 -27.10 -5.37
N LEU A 56 3.41 -25.98 -5.41
CA LEU A 56 3.17 -25.22 -6.65
C LEU A 56 4.47 -24.68 -7.26
N GLY A 57 5.49 -24.44 -6.42
CA GLY A 57 6.86 -24.11 -6.82
C GLY A 57 7.53 -25.14 -7.72
N LEU A 58 7.09 -26.39 -7.69
CA LEU A 58 7.57 -27.43 -8.60
C LEU A 58 7.21 -27.12 -10.06
N LEU A 59 6.08 -26.46 -10.28
CA LEU A 59 5.60 -26.05 -11.60
C LEU A 59 6.12 -24.65 -11.98
N VAL A 60 6.23 -23.76 -10.99
CA VAL A 60 6.73 -22.38 -11.17
C VAL A 60 7.88 -22.16 -10.21
N PHE A 61 9.11 -22.41 -10.66
CA PHE A 61 10.32 -22.36 -9.84
C PHE A 61 10.42 -21.13 -8.88
N PRO A 62 10.06 -19.89 -9.28
CA PRO A 62 10.05 -18.75 -8.37
C PRO A 62 9.07 -18.82 -7.19
N LEU A 63 7.95 -19.55 -7.31
CA LEU A 63 6.96 -19.68 -6.23
C LEU A 63 7.55 -20.37 -4.98
N TRP A 64 8.51 -21.27 -5.17
CA TRP A 64 9.20 -21.92 -4.06
C TRP A 64 10.00 -20.93 -3.22
N ILE A 65 10.69 -19.98 -3.86
CA ILE A 65 11.44 -18.90 -3.18
C ILE A 65 10.48 -18.01 -2.40
N LEU A 66 9.34 -17.65 -2.99
CA LEU A 66 8.29 -16.87 -2.32
C LEU A 66 7.71 -17.58 -1.10
N ALA A 67 7.51 -18.89 -1.18
CA ALA A 67 7.06 -19.71 -0.07
C ALA A 67 8.07 -19.68 1.10
N LEU A 68 9.37 -19.73 0.78
CA LEU A 68 10.46 -19.63 1.76
C LEU A 68 10.53 -18.26 2.43
N ILE A 69 10.40 -17.19 1.64
CA ILE A 69 10.32 -15.81 2.14
C ILE A 69 9.13 -15.70 3.10
N ARG A 70 7.93 -16.13 2.69
CA ARG A 70 6.74 -16.08 3.54
C ARG A 70 6.81 -16.98 4.77
N ALA A 71 7.55 -18.09 4.72
CA ALA A 71 7.80 -18.90 5.91
C ALA A 71 8.64 -18.15 6.96
N HIS A 72 9.44 -17.15 6.55
CA HIS A 72 10.23 -16.30 7.44
C HIS A 72 9.50 -15.03 7.90
N PHE A 73 8.78 -14.37 7.00
CA PHE A 73 8.06 -13.12 7.30
C PHE A 73 6.65 -13.39 7.82
N ARG A 74 6.41 -13.17 9.11
CA ARG A 74 5.05 -13.19 9.66
C ARG A 74 4.29 -11.92 9.25
N PRO A 75 3.02 -12.01 8.83
CA PRO A 75 2.19 -10.83 8.69
C PRO A 75 1.99 -10.19 10.07
N TRP A 76 2.00 -8.85 10.13
CA TRP A 76 1.65 -8.12 11.34
C TRP A 76 0.20 -8.47 11.72
N THR A 77 0.04 -9.33 12.72
CA THR A 77 -1.27 -9.82 13.12
C THR A 77 -1.70 -9.02 14.35
N VAL A 78 -2.84 -8.32 14.26
CA VAL A 78 -3.44 -7.54 15.36
C VAL A 78 -3.90 -8.39 16.55
N SER A 79 -3.77 -9.71 16.48
CA SER A 79 -4.20 -10.65 17.52
C SER A 79 -3.53 -10.42 18.89
N GLY A 80 -2.33 -9.82 18.93
CA GLY A 80 -1.67 -9.40 20.19
C GLY A 80 -2.03 -7.99 20.66
N LEU A 81 -2.77 -7.23 19.85
CA LEU A 81 -3.06 -5.82 20.06
C LEU A 81 -4.56 -5.55 20.30
N GLU A 82 -5.44 -6.55 20.22
CA GLU A 82 -6.88 -6.38 20.52
C GLU A 82 -7.15 -5.85 21.94
N GLY A 83 -6.25 -6.13 22.89
CA GLY A 83 -6.33 -5.61 24.27
C GLY A 83 -5.63 -4.27 24.50
N ILE A 84 -4.75 -3.83 23.57
CA ILE A 84 -3.91 -2.62 23.70
C ILE A 84 -4.41 -1.50 22.78
N ILE A 85 -4.99 -1.85 21.63
CA ILE A 85 -5.57 -0.89 20.70
C ILE A 85 -6.77 -0.23 21.40
N PRO A 86 -6.70 1.08 21.72
CA PRO A 86 -7.83 1.75 22.31
C PRO A 86 -8.98 1.71 21.31
N LYS A 87 -10.21 1.61 21.83
CA LYS A 87 -11.47 1.72 21.07
C LYS A 87 -11.52 2.96 20.16
N VAL A 88 -10.60 3.93 20.35
CA VAL A 88 -10.33 5.11 19.52
C VAL A 88 -9.87 4.81 18.09
N LEU A 89 -9.14 3.71 17.83
CA LEU A 89 -8.77 3.32 16.46
C LEU A 89 -9.91 2.58 15.74
N ARG A 90 -10.99 2.24 16.47
CA ARG A 90 -12.23 1.73 15.88
C ARG A 90 -12.91 2.90 15.16
N TRP A 91 -13.14 2.74 13.86
CA TRP A 91 -13.72 3.75 12.98
C TRP A 91 -14.89 4.48 13.66
N ASN A 92 -14.67 5.76 14.00
CA ASN A 92 -15.66 6.62 14.62
C ASN A 92 -16.59 7.17 13.53
N ARG A 93 -17.83 6.67 13.51
CA ARG A 93 -18.88 7.08 12.54
C ARG A 93 -19.15 8.59 12.56
N ASN A 94 -18.79 9.29 13.64
CA ASN A 94 -19.03 10.72 13.84
C ASN A 94 -17.80 11.59 13.50
N SER A 95 -16.72 11.02 12.97
CA SER A 95 -15.65 11.84 12.41
C SER A 95 -16.21 12.77 11.33
N PRO A 96 -15.78 14.05 11.26
CA PRO A 96 -16.24 14.97 10.23
C PRO A 96 -16.14 14.29 8.88
N ARG A 97 -17.21 14.32 8.07
CA ARG A 97 -17.18 13.82 6.69
C ARG A 97 -16.11 14.62 5.95
N GLN A 98 -14.90 14.06 5.88
CA GLN A 98 -13.83 14.62 5.08
C GLN A 98 -14.32 14.54 3.64
N ARG A 99 -14.43 15.68 2.96
CA ARG A 99 -14.76 15.66 1.54
C ARG A 99 -13.60 14.93 0.86
N PRO A 100 -13.86 13.81 0.15
CA PRO A 100 -12.79 13.16 -0.59
C PRO A 100 -12.24 14.20 -1.56
N LEU A 101 -10.92 14.43 -1.52
CA LEU A 101 -10.29 15.11 -2.65
C LEU A 101 -10.58 14.28 -3.89
N HIS A 102 -10.86 14.97 -4.99
CA HIS A 102 -11.22 14.44 -6.30
C HIS A 102 -10.73 12.99 -6.48
N HIS A 103 -11.67 12.06 -6.69
CA HIS A 103 -11.34 10.67 -6.99
C HIS A 103 -10.48 10.67 -8.26
N THR A 104 -9.17 10.50 -8.11
CA THR A 104 -8.35 10.12 -9.25
C THR A 104 -8.73 8.69 -9.57
N THR A 105 -9.19 8.48 -10.80
CA THR A 105 -9.73 7.20 -11.22
C THR A 105 -8.61 6.14 -11.18
N GLN A 106 -8.85 5.04 -10.46
CA GLN A 106 -8.02 3.82 -10.42
C GLN A 106 -7.67 3.26 -11.83
N SER A 107 -8.36 3.77 -12.87
CA SER A 107 -8.08 3.62 -14.30
C SER A 107 -6.61 3.80 -14.68
N GLY A 108 -5.86 4.68 -13.99
CA GLY A 108 -4.44 4.91 -14.30
C GLY A 108 -3.55 3.68 -14.16
N ARG A 109 -3.76 2.86 -13.12
CA ARG A 109 -2.93 1.68 -12.85
C ARG A 109 -3.16 0.57 -13.87
N GLN A 110 -4.44 0.26 -14.15
CA GLN A 110 -4.82 -0.73 -15.15
C GLN A 110 -4.22 -0.37 -16.52
N LYS A 111 -4.27 0.92 -16.91
CA LYS A 111 -3.66 1.40 -18.15
C LYS A 111 -2.14 1.16 -18.21
N MET A 112 -1.42 1.33 -17.10
CA MET A 112 0.04 1.12 -17.07
C MET A 112 0.42 -0.37 -17.11
N GLU A 113 -0.30 -1.25 -16.42
CA GLU A 113 -0.08 -2.71 -16.48
C GLU A 113 -0.34 -3.26 -17.89
N PHE A 114 -1.40 -2.79 -18.56
CA PHE A 114 -1.67 -3.14 -19.96
C PHE A 114 -0.58 -2.61 -20.91
N LEU A 115 -0.07 -1.39 -20.69
CA LEU A 115 1.02 -0.84 -21.50
C LEU A 115 2.32 -1.66 -21.37
N VAL A 116 2.69 -2.05 -20.14
CA VAL A 116 3.87 -2.89 -19.90
C VAL A 116 3.71 -4.26 -20.57
N THR A 117 2.52 -4.85 -20.49
CA THR A 117 2.22 -6.14 -21.14
C THR A 117 2.30 -6.04 -22.66
N ILE A 118 1.74 -4.99 -23.25
CA ILE A 118 1.80 -4.73 -24.70
C ILE A 118 3.26 -4.50 -25.14
N ALA A 119 4.02 -3.70 -24.40
CA ALA A 119 5.44 -3.45 -24.69
C ALA A 119 6.28 -4.73 -24.59
N TYR A 120 5.98 -5.60 -23.62
CA TYR A 120 6.63 -6.89 -23.45
C TYR A 120 6.37 -7.84 -24.62
N LEU A 121 5.11 -7.95 -25.07
CA LEU A 121 4.74 -8.74 -26.25
C LEU A 121 5.41 -8.19 -27.52
N PHE A 122 5.52 -6.86 -27.63
CA PHE A 122 6.23 -6.21 -28.73
C PHE A 122 7.73 -6.54 -28.73
N LEU A 123 8.38 -6.53 -27.57
CA LEU A 123 9.80 -6.94 -27.44
C LEU A 123 10.04 -8.40 -27.83
N ILE A 124 9.16 -9.32 -27.40
CA ILE A 124 9.24 -10.74 -27.82
C ILE A 124 9.11 -10.84 -29.33
N ARG A 125 8.13 -10.16 -29.92
CA ARG A 125 7.91 -10.17 -31.37
C ARG A 125 9.18 -9.74 -32.12
N LEU A 126 9.78 -8.63 -31.67
CA LEU A 126 10.95 -8.03 -32.29
C LEU A 126 12.18 -8.97 -32.24
N PHE A 127 12.42 -9.63 -31.10
CA PHE A 127 13.54 -10.56 -30.93
C PHE A 127 13.39 -11.86 -31.74
N PHE A 128 12.20 -12.47 -31.74
CA PHE A 128 11.99 -13.81 -32.32
C PHE A 128 11.59 -13.78 -33.80
N PHE A 129 10.83 -12.77 -34.24
CA PHE A 129 10.29 -12.73 -35.61
C PHE A 129 11.08 -11.79 -36.52
N ASP A 130 11.38 -10.58 -36.07
CA ASP A 130 12.01 -9.57 -36.92
C ASP A 130 13.53 -9.79 -37.00
N PHE A 131 14.22 -9.93 -35.87
CA PHE A 131 15.66 -10.18 -35.85
C PHE A 131 16.06 -11.66 -35.99
N LYS A 132 15.12 -12.60 -35.89
CA LYS A 132 15.31 -14.07 -36.02
C LYS A 132 16.53 -14.60 -35.26
N TRP A 133 16.94 -13.94 -34.17
CA TRP A 133 18.21 -14.22 -33.51
C TRP A 133 18.19 -15.59 -32.83
N LEU A 134 16.99 -16.04 -32.42
CA LEU A 134 16.72 -17.38 -31.91
C LEU A 134 15.46 -17.97 -32.57
N LYS A 135 15.46 -19.28 -32.79
CA LYS A 135 14.28 -20.01 -33.25
C LYS A 135 13.26 -20.09 -32.12
N PHE A 136 12.04 -19.62 -32.39
CA PHE A 136 10.94 -19.74 -31.44
C PHE A 136 10.61 -21.22 -31.24
N ASN A 137 10.98 -21.76 -30.08
CA ASN A 137 10.72 -23.13 -29.65
C ASN A 137 9.82 -23.12 -28.42
N LEU A 138 9.14 -24.22 -28.11
CA LEU A 138 8.22 -24.32 -26.97
C LEU A 138 8.89 -23.94 -25.63
N VAL A 139 10.18 -24.26 -25.49
CA VAL A 139 11.02 -23.88 -24.35
C VAL A 139 11.17 -22.36 -24.22
N TRP A 140 11.39 -21.64 -25.33
CA TRP A 140 11.50 -20.17 -25.32
C TRP A 140 10.16 -19.50 -25.01
N GLY A 141 9.06 -20.05 -25.51
CA GLY A 141 7.71 -19.60 -25.15
C GLY A 141 7.41 -19.74 -23.67
N LEU A 142 7.79 -20.88 -23.07
CA LEU A 142 7.64 -21.15 -21.63
C LEU A 142 8.53 -20.27 -20.76
N LEU A 143 9.77 -20.01 -21.17
CA LEU A 143 10.69 -19.15 -20.42
C LEU A 143 10.21 -17.69 -20.39
N CYS A 144 9.84 -17.13 -21.54
CA CYS A 144 9.34 -15.76 -21.62
C CYS A 144 8.02 -15.61 -20.83
N SER A 145 7.02 -16.44 -21.11
CA SER A 145 5.75 -16.39 -20.39
C SER A 145 5.92 -16.62 -18.88
N GLY A 146 6.75 -17.58 -18.48
CA GLY A 146 7.05 -17.85 -17.07
C GLY A 146 7.68 -16.64 -16.37
N LEU A 147 8.63 -15.97 -17.03
CA LEU A 147 9.28 -14.77 -16.49
C LEU A 147 8.28 -13.63 -16.30
N HIS A 148 7.42 -13.35 -17.29
CA HIS A 148 6.39 -12.32 -17.18
C HIS A 148 5.37 -12.61 -16.07
N THR A 149 4.88 -13.86 -16.00
CA THR A 149 3.92 -14.27 -14.97
C THR A 149 4.53 -14.18 -13.56
N SER A 150 5.81 -14.53 -13.42
CA SER A 150 6.52 -14.41 -12.15
C SER A 150 6.71 -12.95 -11.71
N ALA A 151 7.05 -12.05 -12.65
CA ALA A 151 7.19 -10.63 -12.38
C ALA A 151 5.85 -10.01 -11.95
N ALA A 152 4.76 -10.33 -12.65
CA ALA A 152 3.41 -9.88 -12.30
C ALA A 152 2.98 -10.39 -10.92
N LEU A 153 3.27 -11.65 -10.60
CA LEU A 153 2.94 -12.21 -9.28
C LEU A 153 3.77 -11.55 -8.16
N VAL A 154 5.05 -11.30 -8.39
CA VAL A 154 5.92 -10.58 -7.44
C VAL A 154 5.39 -9.18 -7.18
N GLU A 155 4.98 -8.46 -8.24
CA GLU A 155 4.34 -7.15 -8.12
C GLU A 155 3.07 -7.21 -7.25
N VAL A 156 2.14 -8.13 -7.53
CA VAL A 156 0.90 -8.24 -6.73
C VAL A 156 1.20 -8.66 -5.29
N ALA A 157 2.16 -9.56 -5.05
CA ALA A 157 2.41 -10.12 -3.72
C ALA A 157 3.29 -9.25 -2.81
N PHE A 158 4.27 -8.53 -3.36
CA PHE A 158 5.20 -7.69 -2.59
C PHE A 158 4.79 -6.23 -2.54
N ILE A 159 4.42 -5.63 -3.68
CA ILE A 159 4.16 -4.18 -3.74
C ILE A 159 2.91 -3.84 -2.92
N GLY A 160 1.91 -4.73 -2.90
CA GLY A 160 0.74 -4.57 -2.04
C GLY A 160 1.04 -4.53 -0.53
N GLN A 161 2.19 -5.05 -0.08
CA GLN A 161 2.60 -5.02 1.34
C GLN A 161 3.50 -3.83 1.67
N LEU A 162 4.40 -3.45 0.76
CA LEU A 162 5.40 -2.41 1.00
C LEU A 162 4.89 -1.00 0.71
N THR A 163 3.93 -0.86 -0.19
CA THR A 163 3.34 0.42 -0.58
C THR A 163 1.82 0.31 -0.62
N PRO A 164 1.12 0.54 0.50
CA PRO A 164 -0.33 0.59 0.51
C PRO A 164 -0.78 1.79 -0.33
N TYR A 165 -1.27 1.52 -1.54
CA TYR A 165 -1.88 2.53 -2.38
C TYR A 165 -3.30 2.83 -1.88
N SER A 166 -3.60 4.12 -1.70
CA SER A 166 -4.93 4.60 -1.37
C SER A 166 -5.40 5.53 -2.47
N ASP A 167 -6.50 5.19 -3.14
CA ASP A 167 -7.15 6.06 -4.13
C ASP A 167 -7.85 7.26 -3.46
N SER A 168 -8.03 7.20 -2.14
CA SER A 168 -8.58 8.28 -1.33
C SER A 168 -7.48 8.98 -0.53
N ALA A 169 -7.20 10.23 -0.89
CA ALA A 169 -6.47 11.16 -0.06
C ALA A 169 -7.47 12.17 0.53
N PHE A 170 -7.36 12.43 1.83
CA PHE A 170 -8.18 13.43 2.49
C PHE A 170 -7.28 14.52 3.07
N VAL A 171 -7.65 15.78 2.84
CA VAL A 171 -6.98 16.92 3.47
C VAL A 171 -7.76 17.30 4.71
N GLN A 172 -7.23 16.92 5.87
CA GLN A 172 -7.77 17.32 7.16
C GLN A 172 -7.34 18.75 7.47
N ARG A 173 -8.28 19.69 7.42
CA ARG A 173 -8.07 21.09 7.83
C ARG A 173 -8.73 21.34 9.18
N TYR A 174 -8.06 22.08 10.05
CA TYR A 174 -8.66 22.56 11.29
C TYR A 174 -9.57 23.74 10.96
N ALA A 175 -10.88 23.56 11.15
CA ALA A 175 -11.86 24.63 11.05
C ALA A 175 -12.13 25.18 12.45
N VAL A 176 -11.63 26.39 12.72
CA VAL A 176 -11.95 27.12 13.95
C VAL A 176 -13.13 28.04 13.64
N GLN A 177 -14.20 27.91 14.43
CA GLN A 177 -15.30 28.86 14.38
C GLN A 177 -14.85 30.14 15.08
N ILE A 178 -14.85 31.25 14.34
CA ILE A 178 -14.46 32.56 14.86
C ILE A 178 -15.73 33.39 15.00
N GLY A 179 -15.96 33.92 16.20
CA GLY A 179 -17.06 34.83 16.51
C GLY A 179 -16.58 36.05 17.30
N PRO A 180 -17.38 37.13 17.34
CA PRO A 180 -17.06 38.29 18.16
C PRO A 180 -17.13 37.95 19.65
N GLN A 181 -16.29 38.61 20.45
CA GLN A 181 -16.29 38.45 21.92
C GLN A 181 -17.41 39.24 22.60
N PHE A 182 -18.01 40.20 21.88
CA PHE A 182 -19.03 41.10 22.40
C PHE A 182 -20.18 41.21 21.39
N CYS A 183 -21.39 41.44 21.89
CA CYS A 183 -22.58 41.57 21.07
C CYS A 183 -22.58 42.93 20.35
N GLY A 184 -23.02 42.95 19.09
CA GLY A 184 -23.16 44.18 18.30
C GLY A 184 -23.61 43.87 16.88
N THR A 185 -24.08 44.89 16.17
CA THR A 185 -24.49 44.76 14.77
C THR A 185 -23.27 44.67 13.87
N VAL A 186 -23.23 43.67 12.97
CA VAL A 186 -22.19 43.54 11.96
C VAL A 186 -22.45 44.56 10.84
N THR A 187 -21.51 45.48 10.65
CA THR A 187 -21.63 46.56 9.65
C THR A 187 -21.07 46.10 8.30
N GLU A 188 -19.91 45.44 8.33
CA GLU A 188 -19.18 45.03 7.12
C GLU A 188 -18.52 43.67 7.30
N VAL A 189 -18.53 42.85 6.25
CA VAL A 189 -17.82 41.56 6.18
C VAL A 189 -16.70 41.69 5.15
N HIS A 190 -15.45 41.59 5.60
CA HIS A 190 -14.26 41.89 4.79
C HIS A 190 -13.73 40.69 4.01
N VAL A 191 -14.25 39.49 4.27
CA VAL A 191 -13.72 38.23 3.72
C VAL A 191 -14.81 37.44 3.01
N LYS A 192 -14.42 36.80 1.90
CA LYS A 192 -15.27 35.85 1.18
C LYS A 192 -14.93 34.42 1.57
N GLN A 193 -15.81 33.48 1.23
CA GLN A 193 -15.55 32.06 1.45
C GLN A 193 -14.28 31.62 0.71
N ASP A 194 -13.44 30.84 1.38
CA ASP A 194 -12.16 30.29 0.88
C ASP A 194 -11.10 31.35 0.53
N ASP A 195 -11.24 32.58 1.04
CA ASP A 195 -10.24 33.65 0.89
C ASP A 195 -9.03 33.46 1.82
N ILE A 196 -7.86 33.93 1.39
CA ILE A 196 -6.60 33.76 2.14
C ILE A 196 -6.42 34.93 3.09
N VAL A 197 -6.54 34.66 4.39
CA VAL A 197 -6.41 35.67 5.45
C VAL A 197 -5.05 35.61 6.14
N LYS A 198 -4.47 36.78 6.45
CA LYS A 198 -3.27 36.88 7.30
C LYS A 198 -3.67 36.93 8.78
N LEU A 199 -2.78 36.45 9.66
CA LEU A 199 -2.98 36.54 11.11
C LEU A 199 -3.22 38.01 11.51
N GLY A 200 -4.31 38.27 12.23
CA GLY A 200 -4.70 39.62 12.68
C GLY A 200 -5.44 40.46 11.64
N GLY A 201 -5.69 39.94 10.44
CA GLY A 201 -6.54 40.63 9.46
C GLY A 201 -8.00 40.73 9.92
N PRO A 202 -8.70 41.85 9.65
CA PRO A 202 -10.10 42.01 10.03
C PRO A 202 -10.99 41.07 9.20
N LEU A 203 -11.86 40.32 9.87
CA LEU A 203 -12.84 39.43 9.22
C LEU A 203 -14.19 40.14 9.03
N PHE A 204 -14.63 40.86 10.05
CA PHE A 204 -15.86 41.63 10.06
C PHE A 204 -15.70 42.84 10.98
N SER A 205 -16.37 43.94 10.65
CA SER A 205 -16.45 45.15 11.48
C SER A 205 -17.77 45.17 12.23
N LEU A 206 -17.69 45.54 13.51
CA LEU A 206 -18.86 45.84 14.34
C LEU A 206 -19.05 47.35 14.44
N GLU A 207 -20.30 47.73 14.70
CA GLU A 207 -20.67 49.11 15.02
C GLU A 207 -19.91 49.62 16.25
N LYS A 208 -19.41 50.87 16.19
CA LYS A 208 -18.47 51.42 17.19
C LYS A 208 -19.08 52.42 18.15
N ASP A 209 -20.23 53.01 17.82
CA ASP A 209 -20.75 54.20 18.51
C ASP A 209 -20.99 53.96 20.00
N THR A 210 -21.64 52.86 20.37
CA THR A 210 -21.89 52.51 21.77
C THR A 210 -20.59 52.29 22.55
N PHE A 211 -19.60 51.62 21.94
CA PHE A 211 -18.34 51.34 22.60
C PHE A 211 -17.48 52.60 22.74
N GLN A 212 -17.49 53.50 21.75
CA GLN A 212 -16.77 54.76 21.83
C GLN A 212 -17.33 55.64 22.94
N ALA A 213 -18.66 55.75 23.05
CA ALA A 213 -19.31 56.49 24.14
C ALA A 213 -18.93 55.95 25.53
N MET A 214 -18.87 54.62 25.70
CA MET A 214 -18.43 53.99 26.95
C MET A 214 -16.97 54.26 27.30
N VAL A 215 -16.08 54.29 26.29
CA VAL A 215 -14.67 54.63 26.46
C VAL A 215 -14.52 56.08 26.90
N ASP A 216 -15.23 56.99 26.26
CA ASP A 216 -15.18 58.42 26.56
C ASP A 216 -15.71 58.70 27.97
N GLU A 217 -16.81 58.06 28.37
CA GLU A 217 -17.34 58.13 29.74
C GLU A 217 -16.33 57.61 30.77
N SER A 218 -15.69 56.47 30.49
CA SER A 218 -14.69 55.87 31.37
C SER A 218 -13.46 56.76 31.53
N GLN A 219 -13.01 57.41 30.45
CA GLN A 219 -11.90 58.36 30.49
C GLN A 219 -12.26 59.62 31.28
N ALA A 220 -13.47 60.16 31.13
CA ALA A 220 -13.95 61.30 31.89
C ALA A 220 -13.95 61.01 33.41
N ARG A 221 -14.45 59.84 33.82
CA ARG A 221 -14.39 59.38 35.22
C ARG A 221 -12.96 59.26 35.74
N LEU A 222 -12.04 58.77 34.89
CA LEU A 222 -10.62 58.62 35.24
C LEU A 222 -9.95 59.99 35.46
N VAL A 223 -10.28 60.99 34.64
CA VAL A 223 -9.78 62.37 34.79
C VAL A 223 -10.28 63.01 36.08
N LEU A 224 -11.57 62.86 36.39
CA LEU A 224 -12.16 63.36 37.63
C LEU A 224 -11.51 62.74 38.87
N ALA A 225 -11.31 61.42 38.86
CA ALA A 225 -10.63 60.73 39.96
C ALA A 225 -9.19 61.20 40.14
N LYS A 226 -8.44 61.40 39.04
CA LYS A 226 -7.08 61.94 39.08
C LYS A 226 -7.02 63.37 39.61
N GLN A 227 -8.00 64.22 39.28
CA GLN A 227 -8.11 65.56 39.85
C GLN A 227 -8.33 65.49 41.36
N ASN A 228 -9.24 64.64 41.82
CA ASN A 228 -9.52 64.49 43.25
C ASN A 228 -8.29 64.05 44.04
N ILE A 229 -7.47 63.12 43.51
CA ILE A 229 -6.22 62.69 44.15
C ILE A 229 -5.20 63.84 44.22
N LYS A 230 -5.13 64.69 43.19
CA LYS A 230 -4.18 65.81 43.16
C LYS A 230 -4.58 66.96 44.10
N ILE A 231 -5.86 67.06 44.43
CA ILE A 231 -6.41 68.08 45.33
C ILE A 231 -6.27 67.65 46.80
N MET A 232 -6.14 66.34 47.07
CA MET A 232 -5.79 65.78 48.39
C MET A 232 -4.28 65.86 48.65
#